data_AF-A0A5N7ZDU2-F1
#
_entry.id   AF-A0A5N7ZDU2-F1
#
_cell.length_a   1.000
_cell.length_b   1.000
_cell.length_c   1.000
_cell.angle_alpha   90.00
_cell.angle_beta   90.00
_cell.angle_gamma   90.00
#
_symmetry.space_group_name_H-M   'P 1'
#
loop_
_entity.id
_entity.type
_entity.pdbx_description
1 polymer ?
#
loop_
_entity_poly.entity_id
_entity_poly.type
_entity_poly.pdbx_seq_one_letter_code
_entity_poly.pdbx_strand_id
1 'polypeptide(L)'
;MRNLNGTPTVTEEGALAFGSLPLWFIGGNAGATQAEASARLLEQTGQVTKGSSQILSWGNNAKGHLIKHADVLGFGGHTPQQLQKMLPQLRGAANQLYNNVNPTLTRLGRWGGQTDDVLMYITNNGKMLITKQNGEFITVINKTSNNWYQLAKPIK
;
A
#
# COMPACT_ATOMS: atom_id res chain seq x y z
N MET A 1 13.55 -62.93 25.30
CA MET A 1 12.97 -63.29 24.00
C MET A 1 13.41 -62.22 23.00
N ARG A 2 14.10 -62.59 21.93
CA ARG A 2 14.66 -61.67 20.93
C ARG A 2 13.61 -61.48 19.83
N ASN A 3 13.39 -60.24 19.40
CA ASN A 3 12.94 -59.98 18.03
C ASN A 3 13.87 -58.91 17.43
N LEU A 4 14.29 -59.15 16.19
CA LEU A 4 15.33 -58.46 15.45
C LEU A 4 14.71 -57.55 14.38
N ASN A 5 15.51 -56.56 13.97
CA ASN A 5 15.46 -55.72 12.76
C ASN A 5 14.69 -54.39 12.80
N GLY A 6 15.47 -53.30 12.76
CA GLY A 6 15.09 -52.01 12.20
C GLY A 6 15.81 -50.79 12.80
N THR A 7 17.11 -50.59 12.56
CA THR A 7 17.82 -49.30 12.75
C THR A 7 17.74 -48.51 11.42
N PRO A 8 17.80 -47.16 11.32
CA PRO A 8 18.53 -46.20 12.20
C PRO A 8 17.75 -44.90 12.57
N THR A 9 17.91 -44.37 13.79
CA THR A 9 18.82 -43.25 14.18
C THR A 9 18.21 -41.84 14.07
N VAL A 10 18.32 -41.10 15.19
CA VAL A 10 18.10 -39.66 15.47
C VAL A 10 16.63 -39.19 15.48
N THR A 11 16.13 -38.89 16.69
CA THR A 11 14.98 -37.99 16.89
C THR A 11 15.50 -36.77 17.63
N GLU A 12 15.83 -35.75 16.85
CA GLU A 12 16.10 -34.39 17.31
C GLU A 12 14.81 -33.75 17.86
N GLU A 13 14.97 -33.10 19.02
CA GLU A 13 14.41 -31.78 19.34
C GLU A 13 12.92 -31.53 18.96
N GLY A 14 12.01 -31.88 19.88
CA GLY A 14 10.59 -31.51 19.80
C GLY A 14 10.36 -30.01 20.03
N ALA A 15 10.45 -29.26 18.94
CA ALA A 15 10.13 -27.85 18.81
C ALA A 15 8.73 -27.50 19.35
N LEU A 16 8.66 -26.33 20.00
CA LEU A 16 7.44 -25.70 20.50
C LEU A 16 6.40 -25.58 19.38
N ALA A 17 5.21 -26.11 19.65
CA ALA A 17 4.06 -26.11 18.77
C ALA A 17 3.61 -24.69 18.44
N PHE A 18 3.99 -24.20 17.26
CA PHE A 18 3.21 -23.18 16.56
C PHE A 18 2.09 -23.90 15.81
N GLY A 19 0.87 -23.37 15.96
CA GLY A 19 -0.35 -23.91 15.37
C GLY A 19 -0.18 -24.30 13.90
N SER A 20 -0.72 -25.46 13.57
CA SER A 20 -0.74 -26.11 12.27
C SER A 20 -0.89 -25.11 11.11
N LEU A 21 0.19 -24.84 10.39
CA LEU A 21 0.13 -24.17 9.08
C LEU A 21 -0.46 -25.16 8.06
N PRO A 22 -1.36 -24.70 7.17
CA PRO A 22 -1.99 -25.56 6.18
C PRO A 22 -0.98 -26.08 5.13
N LEU A 23 -1.21 -27.31 4.68
CA LEU A 23 -0.34 -28.21 3.92
C LEU A 23 0.13 -27.74 2.53
N TRP A 24 -0.09 -26.49 2.13
CA TRP A 24 0.33 -25.93 0.82
C TRP A 24 1.62 -25.10 0.90
N PHE A 25 2.27 -25.06 2.08
CA PHE A 25 3.49 -24.29 2.31
C PHE A 25 4.81 -25.04 2.00
N ILE A 26 4.77 -26.29 1.53
CA ILE A 26 5.99 -27.03 1.18
C ILE A 26 6.05 -27.23 -0.33
N GLY A 27 6.92 -26.47 -1.01
CA GLY A 27 7.26 -26.73 -2.40
C GLY A 27 8.02 -25.60 -3.12
N GLY A 28 9.36 -25.69 -3.05
CA GLY A 28 10.35 -25.34 -4.07
C GLY A 28 10.03 -24.35 -5.20
N ASN A 29 10.74 -23.22 -5.17
CA ASN A 29 11.44 -22.53 -6.28
C ASN A 29 10.88 -22.64 -7.72
N ALA A 30 10.25 -21.57 -8.22
CA ALA A 30 10.71 -20.80 -9.39
C ALA A 30 9.64 -19.78 -9.85
N GLY A 31 9.94 -18.49 -9.72
CA GLY A 31 9.60 -17.50 -10.77
C GLY A 31 8.23 -16.82 -10.83
N ALA A 32 7.24 -17.07 -9.96
CA ALA A 32 5.89 -16.50 -10.17
C ALA A 32 5.18 -15.85 -8.96
N THR A 33 5.66 -16.00 -7.72
CA THR A 33 4.80 -15.78 -6.52
C THR A 33 4.98 -14.44 -5.80
N GLN A 34 5.28 -13.33 -6.51
CA GLN A 34 5.20 -11.98 -5.91
C GLN A 34 3.96 -11.20 -6.37
N ALA A 35 3.35 -11.59 -7.50
CA ALA A 35 2.12 -10.98 -7.99
C ALA A 35 0.89 -11.41 -7.17
N GLU A 36 0.86 -12.65 -6.68
CA GLU A 36 -0.33 -13.20 -6.00
C GLU A 36 -0.45 -12.78 -4.53
N ALA A 37 0.64 -12.45 -3.85
CA ALA A 37 0.57 -11.87 -2.50
C ALA A 37 -0.13 -10.50 -2.51
N SER A 38 0.02 -9.75 -3.61
CA SER A 38 -0.66 -8.46 -3.81
C SER A 38 -2.13 -8.63 -4.19
N ALA A 39 -2.47 -9.69 -4.93
CA ALA A 39 -3.85 -10.02 -5.29
C ALA A 39 -4.66 -10.51 -4.08
N ARG A 40 -4.05 -11.28 -3.17
CA ARG A 40 -4.77 -11.84 -2.01
C ARG A 40 -5.04 -10.84 -0.89
N LEU A 41 -4.25 -9.77 -0.78
CA LEU A 41 -4.60 -8.63 0.08
C LEU A 41 -5.86 -7.90 -0.43
N LEU A 42 -6.12 -7.96 -1.74
CA LEU A 42 -7.23 -7.28 -2.41
C LEU A 42 -8.60 -7.89 -2.07
N GLU A 43 -8.66 -9.18 -1.72
CA GLU A 43 -9.91 -9.88 -1.39
C GLU A 43 -10.27 -9.83 0.10
N GLN A 44 -9.30 -9.61 1.00
CA GLN A 44 -9.54 -9.63 2.45
C GLN A 44 -10.02 -8.28 3.04
N THR A 45 -10.03 -7.19 2.27
CA THR A 45 -10.57 -5.89 2.71
C THR A 45 -11.94 -5.62 2.09
N GLY A 46 -12.91 -6.45 2.42
CA GLY A 46 -14.30 -6.29 2.02
C GLY A 46 -14.92 -4.98 2.55
N GLN A 47 -15.00 -3.99 1.67
CA GLN A 47 -16.05 -2.96 1.65
C GLN A 47 -16.09 -2.33 0.24
N VAL A 48 -16.59 -3.10 -0.72
CA VAL A 48 -16.87 -2.60 -2.07
C VAL A 48 -18.25 -1.94 -2.05
N THR A 49 -18.27 -0.63 -1.93
CA THR A 49 -19.34 0.17 -2.53
C THR A 49 -18.76 1.49 -3.02
N LYS A 50 -18.07 1.43 -4.16
CA LYS A 50 -17.87 2.60 -5.02
C LYS A 50 -17.70 2.13 -6.47
N GLY A 51 -18.61 2.58 -7.33
CA GLY A 51 -18.57 2.29 -8.77
C GLY A 51 -17.24 2.73 -9.36
N SER A 52 -16.69 1.90 -10.26
CA SER A 52 -15.44 2.09 -11.01
C SER A 52 -14.23 2.54 -10.18
N SER A 53 -13.26 1.64 -9.94
CA SER A 53 -11.96 2.02 -9.40
C SER A 53 -11.37 3.20 -10.19
N GLN A 54 -11.13 4.32 -9.51
CA GLN A 54 -10.58 5.52 -10.12
C GLN A 54 -9.05 5.39 -10.19
N ILE A 55 -8.48 5.79 -11.33
CA ILE A 55 -7.03 5.79 -11.56
C ILE A 55 -6.56 7.25 -11.55
N LEU A 56 -5.51 7.52 -10.79
CA LEU A 56 -4.87 8.83 -10.76
C LEU A 56 -4.19 9.12 -12.10
N SER A 57 -4.26 10.38 -12.52
CA SER A 57 -3.42 10.89 -13.60
C SER A 57 -2.04 11.25 -13.05
N TRP A 58 -0.98 11.13 -13.86
CA TRP A 58 0.40 11.31 -13.37
C TRP A 58 1.05 12.52 -14.03
N GLY A 59 1.36 13.56 -13.25
CA GLY A 59 2.13 14.71 -13.70
C GLY A 59 3.64 14.45 -13.73
N ASN A 60 4.40 15.40 -14.30
CA ASN A 60 5.86 15.29 -14.46
C ASN A 60 6.60 15.05 -13.14
N ASN A 61 6.12 15.62 -12.03
CA ASN A 61 6.75 15.50 -10.72
C ASN A 61 6.26 14.28 -9.90
N ALA A 62 5.29 13.51 -10.41
CA ALA A 62 4.67 12.42 -9.65
C ALA A 62 5.68 11.36 -9.21
N LYS A 63 6.62 10.98 -10.10
CA LYS A 63 7.68 10.02 -9.79
C LYS A 63 8.48 10.45 -8.55
N GLY A 64 8.91 11.71 -8.51
CA GLY A 64 9.69 12.25 -7.39
C GLY A 64 8.92 12.22 -6.08
N HIS A 65 7.64 12.61 -6.09
CA HIS A 65 6.80 12.61 -4.90
C HIS A 65 6.45 11.20 -4.40
N LEU A 66 6.22 10.24 -5.31
CA LEU A 66 5.99 8.84 -4.93
C LEU A 66 7.20 8.24 -4.24
N ILE A 67 8.41 8.50 -4.75
CA ILE A 67 9.66 8.02 -4.15
C ILE A 67 9.91 8.72 -2.81
N LYS A 68 9.76 10.05 -2.76
CA LYS A 68 9.97 10.85 -1.55
C LYS A 68 9.07 10.43 -0.40
N HIS A 69 7.84 10.01 -0.70
CA HIS A 69 6.84 9.61 0.28
C HIS A 69 6.51 8.11 0.21
N ALA A 70 7.45 7.29 -0.27
CA ALA A 70 7.29 5.85 -0.40
C ALA A 70 6.95 5.16 0.94
N ASP A 71 7.50 5.66 2.05
CA ASP A 71 7.19 5.19 3.39
C ASP A 71 5.69 5.29 3.73
N VAL A 72 5.03 6.38 3.33
CA VAL A 72 3.58 6.59 3.51
C VAL A 72 2.77 5.51 2.76
N LEU A 73 3.34 5.00 1.66
CA LEU A 73 2.77 3.95 0.82
C LEU A 73 3.17 2.54 1.28
N GLY A 74 3.92 2.40 2.38
CA GLY A 74 4.36 1.09 2.91
C GLY A 74 5.66 0.57 2.30
N PHE A 75 6.42 1.40 1.59
CA PHE A 75 7.69 1.05 0.96
C PHE A 75 8.89 1.68 1.70
N GLY A 76 8.79 1.79 3.03
CA GLY A 76 9.89 2.24 3.89
C GLY A 76 11.10 1.30 3.81
N GLY A 77 12.29 1.83 4.09
CA GLY A 77 13.53 1.03 4.12
C GLY A 77 14.17 0.73 2.75
N HIS A 78 13.54 1.11 1.64
CA HIS A 78 14.14 1.01 0.31
C HIS A 78 14.98 2.23 -0.06
N THR A 79 16.06 2.01 -0.80
CA THR A 79 16.86 3.11 -1.36
C THR A 79 16.10 3.80 -2.50
N PRO A 80 16.41 5.08 -2.80
CA PRO A 80 15.81 5.77 -3.94
C PRO A 80 15.98 5.03 -5.27
N GLN A 81 17.10 4.34 -5.48
CA GLN A 81 17.37 3.55 -6.69
C GLN A 81 16.48 2.31 -6.76
N GLN A 82 16.20 1.66 -5.63
CA GLN A 82 15.25 0.55 -5.57
C GLN A 82 13.82 1.05 -5.84
N LEU A 83 13.42 2.16 -5.19
CA LEU A 83 12.11 2.77 -5.37
C LEU A 83 11.85 3.21 -6.81
N GLN A 84 12.89 3.65 -7.54
CA GLN A 84 12.77 3.95 -8.97
C GLN A 84 12.38 2.73 -9.81
N LYS A 85 12.89 1.54 -9.47
CA LYS A 85 12.52 0.27 -10.12
C LYS A 85 11.12 -0.19 -9.71
N MET A 86 10.65 0.25 -8.54
CA MET A 86 9.34 -0.08 -7.98
C MET A 86 8.26 0.97 -8.29
N LEU A 87 8.49 1.87 -9.25
CA LEU A 87 7.54 2.93 -9.59
C LEU A 87 6.13 2.40 -9.94
N PRO A 88 5.95 1.28 -10.66
CA PRO A 88 4.63 0.70 -10.89
C PRO A 88 3.92 0.31 -9.58
N GLN A 89 4.65 -0.27 -8.62
CA GLN A 89 4.12 -0.65 -7.31
C GLN A 89 3.73 0.58 -6.49
N LEU A 90 4.55 1.64 -6.49
CA LEU A 90 4.23 2.90 -5.83
C LEU A 90 2.96 3.55 -6.40
N ARG A 91 2.79 3.52 -7.72
CA ARG A 91 1.58 3.99 -8.39
C ARG A 91 0.35 3.16 -8.02
N GLY A 92 0.51 1.84 -7.98
CA GLY A 92 -0.53 0.90 -7.54
C GLY A 92 -1.00 1.23 -6.12
N ALA A 93 -0.07 1.39 -5.18
CA ALA A 93 -0.37 1.73 -3.80
C ALA A 93 -1.05 3.10 -3.65
N ALA A 94 -0.62 4.11 -4.41
CA ALA A 94 -1.28 5.42 -4.43
C ALA A 94 -2.71 5.35 -4.98
N ASN A 95 -2.94 4.57 -6.04
CA ASN A 95 -4.29 4.32 -6.56
C ASN A 95 -5.15 3.57 -5.54
N GLN A 96 -4.62 2.55 -4.87
CA GLN A 96 -5.36 1.85 -3.81
C GLN A 96 -5.73 2.81 -2.69
N LEU A 97 -4.80 3.69 -2.28
CA LEU A 97 -5.07 4.71 -1.29
C LEU A 97 -6.17 5.67 -1.77
N TYR A 98 -6.12 6.11 -3.03
CA TYR A 98 -7.13 6.98 -3.63
C TYR A 98 -8.52 6.34 -3.69
N ASN A 99 -8.62 5.04 -3.95
CA ASN A 99 -9.89 4.32 -3.95
C ASN A 99 -10.47 4.09 -2.54
N ASN A 100 -9.65 4.24 -1.50
CA ASN A 100 -10.04 4.08 -0.10
C ASN A 100 -10.16 5.42 0.66
N VAL A 101 -10.33 6.53 -0.08
CA VAL A 101 -10.51 7.85 0.52
C VAL A 101 -11.90 8.01 1.14
N ASN A 102 -11.96 8.72 2.25
CA ASN A 102 -13.20 9.11 2.88
C ASN A 102 -13.70 10.43 2.27
N PRO A 103 -14.78 10.42 1.45
CA PRO A 103 -15.23 11.61 0.76
C PRO A 103 -15.69 12.72 1.72
N THR A 104 -16.19 12.38 2.92
CA THR A 104 -16.66 13.37 3.92
C THR A 104 -15.52 14.19 4.52
N LEU A 105 -14.30 13.64 4.48
CA LEU A 105 -13.09 14.29 4.97
C LEU A 105 -12.32 15.01 3.86
N THR A 106 -12.76 14.86 2.60
CA THR A 106 -12.15 15.57 1.47
C THR A 106 -12.32 17.07 1.64
N ARG A 107 -11.26 17.80 1.30
CA ARG A 107 -11.23 19.25 1.33
C ARG A 107 -10.77 19.82 0.00
N LEU A 108 -11.25 21.00 -0.34
CA LEU A 108 -10.75 21.85 -1.42
C LEU A 108 -9.95 23.00 -0.82
N GLY A 109 -8.71 23.20 -1.26
CA GLY A 109 -7.89 24.29 -0.73
C GLY A 109 -6.60 24.51 -1.50
N ARG A 110 -5.70 25.30 -0.93
CA ARG A 110 -4.41 25.64 -1.55
C ARG A 110 -3.31 24.66 -1.12
N TRP A 111 -2.39 24.35 -2.03
CA TRP A 111 -1.19 23.58 -1.74
C TRP A 111 0.07 24.35 -2.15
N GLY A 112 1.14 24.24 -1.36
CA GLY A 112 2.40 24.91 -1.66
C GLY A 112 2.92 24.53 -3.05
N GLY A 113 3.26 25.53 -3.87
CA GLY A 113 3.74 25.32 -5.23
C GLY A 113 2.66 24.96 -6.25
N GLN A 114 1.37 25.11 -5.93
CA GLN A 114 0.27 25.02 -6.89
C GLN A 114 -0.42 26.38 -7.05
N THR A 115 -0.73 26.73 -8.30
CA THR A 115 -1.43 27.97 -8.66
C THR A 115 -2.93 27.89 -8.48
N ASP A 116 -3.47 26.68 -8.53
CA ASP A 116 -4.91 26.39 -8.48
C ASP A 116 -5.28 25.71 -7.18
N ASP A 117 -6.59 25.62 -6.91
CA ASP A 117 -7.08 24.82 -5.79
C ASP A 117 -6.88 23.32 -6.07
N VAL A 118 -6.59 22.60 -5.01
CA VAL A 118 -6.32 21.15 -5.02
C VAL A 118 -7.36 20.42 -4.18
N LEU A 119 -7.54 19.14 -4.49
CA LEU A 119 -8.32 18.22 -3.70
C LEU A 119 -7.40 17.50 -2.71
N MET A 120 -7.74 17.61 -1.43
CA MET A 120 -7.05 16.95 -0.33
C MET A 120 -7.92 15.82 0.19
N TYR A 121 -7.63 14.61 -0.26
CA TYR A 121 -8.34 13.41 0.15
C TYR A 121 -7.73 12.83 1.42
N ILE A 122 -8.57 12.51 2.40
CA ILE A 122 -8.15 11.83 3.62
C ILE A 122 -8.62 10.38 3.55
N THR A 123 -7.73 9.44 3.80
CA THR A 123 -8.11 8.05 4.01
C THR A 123 -8.52 7.79 5.44
N ASN A 124 -9.27 6.71 5.65
CA ASN A 124 -9.68 6.29 7.00
C ASN A 124 -8.50 6.06 7.94
N ASN A 125 -7.31 5.76 7.40
CA ASN A 125 -6.07 5.57 8.17
C ASN A 125 -5.29 6.88 8.39
N GLY A 126 -5.90 8.04 8.15
CA GLY A 126 -5.29 9.35 8.42
C GLY A 126 -4.22 9.79 7.42
N LYS A 127 -4.06 9.10 6.28
CA LYS A 127 -3.15 9.54 5.21
C LYS A 127 -3.86 10.57 4.35
N MET A 128 -3.10 11.53 3.83
CA MET A 128 -3.60 12.54 2.91
C MET A 128 -2.99 12.34 1.54
N LEU A 129 -3.85 12.28 0.53
CA LEU A 129 -3.47 12.30 -0.88
C LEU A 129 -3.97 13.58 -1.51
N ILE A 130 -3.09 14.25 -2.26
CA ILE A 130 -3.36 15.55 -2.85
C ILE A 130 -3.34 15.41 -4.37
N THR A 131 -4.41 15.87 -5.03
CA THR A 131 -4.49 15.96 -6.49
C THR A 131 -4.91 17.33 -6.95
N LYS A 132 -4.61 17.66 -8.20
CA LYS A 132 -5.35 18.71 -8.91
C LYS A 132 -6.82 18.30 -9.05
N GLN A 133 -7.68 19.26 -9.36
CA GLN A 133 -9.11 19.00 -9.58
C GLN A 133 -9.37 18.04 -10.76
N ASN A 134 -8.47 17.98 -11.75
CA ASN A 134 -8.53 17.04 -12.87
C ASN A 134 -8.06 15.61 -12.53
N GLY A 135 -7.76 15.31 -11.27
CA GLY A 135 -7.30 13.99 -10.81
C GLY A 135 -5.80 13.73 -11.00
N GLU A 136 -5.00 14.73 -11.40
CA GLU A 136 -3.54 14.60 -11.47
C GLU A 136 -2.92 14.55 -10.07
N PHE A 137 -2.16 13.49 -9.80
CA PHE A 137 -1.44 13.29 -8.55
C PHE A 137 -0.39 14.38 -8.32
N ILE A 138 -0.45 15.01 -7.15
CA ILE A 138 0.56 15.95 -6.67
C ILE A 138 1.45 15.25 -5.65
N THR A 139 0.87 14.77 -4.53
CA THR A 139 1.66 14.13 -3.48
C THR A 139 0.81 13.32 -2.50
N VAL A 140 1.47 12.59 -1.60
CA VAL A 140 0.86 11.83 -0.51
C VAL A 140 1.69 12.02 0.77
N ILE A 141 1.03 12.21 1.91
CA ILE A 141 1.67 12.47 3.20
C ILE A 141 0.92 11.81 4.36
N ASN A 142 1.61 11.59 5.48
CA ASN A 142 1.02 10.97 6.69
C ASN A 142 0.40 11.99 7.67
N LYS A 143 0.13 13.24 7.24
CA LYS A 143 -0.24 14.33 8.15
C LYS A 143 -1.44 15.13 7.66
N THR A 144 -2.57 14.95 8.36
CA THR A 144 -3.78 15.78 8.24
C THR A 144 -3.71 17.09 9.00
N SER A 145 -2.79 17.21 9.97
CA SER A 145 -2.63 18.39 10.82
C SER A 145 -1.69 19.46 10.24
N ASN A 146 -1.70 19.66 8.92
CA ASN A 146 -0.91 20.74 8.30
C ASN A 146 -1.79 21.99 8.10
N ASN A 147 -1.17 23.17 8.06
CA ASN A 147 -1.89 24.45 7.96
C ASN A 147 -2.77 24.53 6.70
N TRP A 148 -2.31 23.94 5.58
CA TRP A 148 -2.99 23.91 4.30
C TRP A 148 -4.34 23.18 4.41
N TYR A 149 -4.38 22.05 5.12
CA TYR A 149 -5.61 21.29 5.36
C TYR A 149 -6.55 22.00 6.34
N GLN A 150 -6.02 22.64 7.39
CA GLN A 150 -6.83 23.42 8.33
C GLN A 150 -7.53 24.62 7.66
N LEU A 151 -6.87 25.23 6.68
CA LEU A 151 -7.41 26.34 5.87
C LEU A 151 -8.31 25.86 4.72
N ALA A 152 -8.31 24.56 4.41
CA ALA A 152 -9.08 24.00 3.31
C ALA A 152 -10.56 23.80 3.68
N LYS A 153 -11.44 23.94 2.68
CA LYS A 153 -12.90 23.91 2.87
C LYS A 153 -13.45 22.51 2.62
N PRO A 154 -14.41 22.02 3.44
CA PRO A 154 -15.19 20.82 3.11
C PRO A 154 -15.84 20.93 1.74
N ILE A 155 -15.73 19.86 0.95
CA ILE A 155 -16.50 19.71 -0.28
C ILE A 155 -17.85 19.16 0.14
N LYS A 156 -18.87 20.02 0.08
CA LYS A 156 -20.25 19.66 0.39
C LYS A 156 -20.87 18.84 -0.74
#